data_AF-A0A7C4EP61-F1
#
_entry.id   AF-A0A7C4EP61-F1
#
_cell.length_a   1.000
_cell.length_b   1.000
_cell.length_c   1.000
_cell.angle_alpha   90.00
_cell.angle_beta   90.00
_cell.angle_gamma   90.00
#
_symmetry.space_group_name_H-M   'P 1'
#
loop_
_entity.id
_entity.type
_entity.pdbx_description
1 polymer ?
#
loop_
_entity_poly.entity_id
_entity_poly.type
_entity_poly.pdbx_seq_one_letter_code
_entity_poly.pdbx_strand_id
1 'polypeptide(L)'
;AQGFVEIAQGYAAACGLSLDELGIYLQPLERGRACHLCISLPCDRDSEKDRQRIKNLHADLSQALWNSGAFFTRPYGSWADMVYRETATYTATLKELKKIFDPNNILNPGKLCF
;
A
#
# COMPACT_ATOMS: atom_id res chain seq x y z
N ALA A 1 -7.32 13.99 -1.20
CA ALA A 1 -7.98 12.69 -1.38
C ALA A 1 -8.57 12.53 -2.78
N GLN A 2 -9.29 13.53 -3.31
CA GLN A 2 -9.94 13.46 -4.62
C GLN A 2 -9.01 13.02 -5.77
N GLY A 3 -7.83 13.63 -5.92
CA GLY A 3 -6.88 13.20 -6.95
C GLY A 3 -6.40 11.75 -6.82
N PHE A 4 -6.28 11.20 -5.61
CA PHE A 4 -5.94 9.78 -5.41
C PHE A 4 -7.09 8.84 -5.81
N VAL A 5 -8.34 9.27 -5.61
CA VAL A 5 -9.52 8.52 -6.04
C VAL A 5 -9.61 8.50 -7.57
N GLU A 6 -9.36 9.64 -8.22
CA GLU A 6 -9.35 9.74 -9.69
C GLU A 6 -8.28 8.84 -10.32
N ILE A 7 -7.07 8.82 -9.74
CA ILE A 7 -6.01 7.88 -10.14
C ILE A 7 -6.51 6.44 -10.02
N ALA A 8 -7.09 6.06 -8.88
CA ALA A 8 -7.58 4.70 -8.67
C ALA A 8 -8.69 4.29 -9.64
N GLN A 9 -9.63 5.19 -9.92
CA GLN A 9 -10.68 4.97 -10.91
C GLN A 9 -10.10 4.77 -12.32
N GLY A 10 -9.10 5.58 -12.71
CA GLY A 10 -8.42 5.42 -14.01
C GLY A 10 -7.74 4.06 -14.16
N TYR A 11 -7.00 3.62 -13.13
CA TYR A 11 -6.34 2.32 -13.12
C TYR A 11 -7.35 1.15 -13.09
N ALA A 12 -8.44 1.27 -12.31
CA ALA A 12 -9.51 0.26 -12.28
C ALA A 12 -10.17 0.10 -13.65
N ALA A 13 -10.52 1.21 -14.31
CA ALA A 13 -11.11 1.21 -15.65
C ALA A 13 -10.17 0.57 -16.69
N ALA A 14 -8.87 0.92 -16.65
CA ALA A 14 -7.86 0.33 -17.54
C ALA A 14 -7.69 -1.19 -17.35
N CYS A 15 -7.96 -1.68 -16.14
CA CYS A 15 -7.92 -3.11 -15.80
C CYS A 15 -9.24 -3.85 -16.13
N GLY A 16 -10.27 -3.13 -16.59
CA GLY A 16 -11.59 -3.68 -16.86
C GLY A 16 -12.37 -4.04 -15.60
N LEU A 17 -12.15 -3.34 -14.49
CA LEU A 17 -13.03 -3.35 -13.33
C LEU A 17 -14.10 -2.28 -13.49
N SER A 18 -15.34 -2.59 -13.12
CA SER A 18 -16.37 -1.56 -13.05
C SER A 18 -16.07 -0.59 -11.92
N LEU A 19 -16.33 0.70 -12.13
CA LEU A 19 -16.15 1.71 -11.09
C LEU A 19 -17.13 1.51 -9.93
N ASP A 20 -18.27 0.86 -10.16
CA ASP A 20 -19.26 0.52 -9.13
C ASP A 20 -18.76 -0.60 -8.20
N GLU A 21 -17.78 -1.39 -8.64
CA GLU A 21 -17.18 -2.47 -7.85
C GLU A 21 -15.99 -1.96 -7.00
N LEU A 22 -15.46 -0.78 -7.31
CA LEU A 22 -14.33 -0.20 -6.61
C LEU A 22 -14.77 0.31 -5.22
N GLY A 23 -14.33 -0.37 -4.17
CA GLY A 23 -14.62 0.06 -2.81
C GLY A 23 -13.76 1.26 -2.42
N ILE A 24 -14.37 2.39 -2.10
CA ILE A 24 -13.68 3.58 -1.60
C ILE A 24 -14.17 3.91 -0.20
N TYR A 25 -13.24 3.93 0.75
CA TYR A 25 -13.48 4.37 2.11
C TYR A 25 -12.63 5.60 2.44
N LEU A 26 -13.28 6.66 2.92
CA LEU A 26 -12.62 7.90 3.31
C LEU A 26 -13.02 8.26 4.75
N GLN A 27 -12.05 8.30 5.65
CA GLN A 27 -12.23 8.74 7.02
C GLN A 27 -11.46 10.03 7.27
N PRO A 28 -12.14 11.16 7.52
CA PRO A 28 -11.47 12.39 7.96
C PRO A 28 -10.77 12.17 9.31
N LEU A 29 -9.57 12.73 9.45
CA LEU A 29 -8.75 12.72 10.66
C LEU A 29 -8.36 14.15 11.02
N GLU A 30 -7.95 14.38 12.27
CA GLU A 30 -7.36 15.66 12.68
C GLU A 30 -8.21 16.89 12.32
N ARG A 31 -9.53 16.84 12.58
CA ARG A 31 -10.49 17.90 12.23
C ARG A 31 -10.46 18.28 10.73
N GLY A 32 -10.23 17.29 9.85
CA GLY A 32 -10.22 17.47 8.40
C GLY A 32 -8.86 17.85 7.80
N ARG A 33 -7.79 17.90 8.61
CA ARG A 33 -6.44 18.17 8.11
C ARG A 33 -5.80 16.97 7.41
N ALA A 34 -6.23 15.77 7.76
CA ALA A 34 -5.77 14.52 7.18
C ALA A 34 -6.95 13.60 6.91
N CYS A 35 -6.70 12.51 6.19
CA CYS A 35 -7.69 11.48 6.00
C CYS A 35 -7.02 10.10 5.88
N HIS A 36 -7.74 9.07 6.31
CA HIS A 36 -7.45 7.70 5.94
C HIS A 36 -8.25 7.37 4.69
N LEU A 37 -7.55 7.12 3.59
CA LEU A 37 -8.14 6.65 2.33
C LEU A 37 -7.80 5.16 2.19
N CYS A 38 -8.82 4.33 2.00
CA CYS A 38 -8.67 2.92 1.69
C CYS A 38 -9.40 2.61 0.39
N ILE A 39 -8.70 1.93 -0.52
CA ILE A 39 -9.20 1.52 -1.83
C ILE A 39 -9.22 0.00 -1.83
N SER A 40 -10.39 -0.58 -1.98
CA SER A 40 -10.62 -2.02 -1.97
C SER A 40 -10.82 -2.50 -3.41
N LEU A 41 -9.95 -3.41 -3.83
CA LEU A 41 -10.00 -4.02 -5.15
C LEU A 41 -10.69 -5.39 -5.01
N PRO A 42 -11.92 -5.57 -5.52
CA PRO A 42 -12.57 -6.86 -5.52
C PRO A 42 -11.81 -7.84 -6.42
N CYS A 43 -11.79 -9.10 -6.03
CA CYS A 43 -11.08 -10.15 -6.73
C CYS A 43 -11.81 -11.49 -6.54
N ASP A 44 -12.08 -12.16 -7.64
CA ASP A 44 -12.53 -13.55 -7.65
C ASP A 44 -11.36 -14.46 -7.27
N ARG A 45 -11.52 -15.19 -6.16
CA ARG A 45 -10.47 -16.05 -5.60
C ARG A 45 -10.33 -17.36 -6.37
N ASP A 46 -11.39 -17.81 -7.04
CA ASP A 46 -11.39 -19.09 -7.75
C ASP A 46 -10.80 -18.94 -9.17
N SER A 47 -10.72 -17.71 -9.68
CA SER A 47 -10.12 -17.39 -10.98
C SER A 47 -8.66 -16.96 -10.85
N GLU A 48 -7.72 -17.82 -11.27
CA GLU A 48 -6.28 -17.48 -11.33
C GLU A 48 -6.03 -16.26 -12.23
N LYS A 49 -6.75 -16.17 -13.34
CA LYS A 49 -6.67 -15.02 -14.26
C LYS A 49 -7.04 -13.73 -13.56
N ASP A 50 -8.12 -13.74 -12.77
CA ASP A 50 -8.55 -12.55 -12.04
C ASP A 50 -7.60 -12.20 -10.90
N ARG A 51 -7.13 -13.20 -10.14
CA ARG A 51 -6.11 -13.00 -9.10
C ARG A 51 -4.85 -12.33 -9.66
N GLN A 52 -4.33 -12.79 -10.80
CA GLN A 52 -3.15 -12.18 -11.40
C GLN A 52 -3.43 -10.78 -11.94
N ARG A 53 -4.62 -10.56 -12.53
CA ARG A 53 -5.07 -9.25 -12.99
C ARG A 53 -5.12 -8.23 -11.85
N ILE A 54 -5.80 -8.55 -10.76
CA ILE A 54 -5.94 -7.66 -9.58
C ILE A 54 -4.61 -7.48 -8.87
N LYS A 55 -3.75 -8.49 -8.82
CA LYS A 55 -2.40 -8.37 -8.27
C LYS A 55 -1.54 -7.37 -9.04
N ASN A 56 -1.60 -7.40 -10.38
CA ASN A 56 -0.90 -6.43 -11.22
C ASN A 56 -1.48 -5.02 -11.04
N LEU A 57 -2.81 -4.89 -11.06
CA LEU A 57 -3.49 -3.62 -10.77
C LEU A 57 -3.06 -3.05 -9.41
N HIS A 58 -3.04 -3.87 -8.36
CA HIS A 58 -2.60 -3.44 -7.04
C HIS A 58 -1.16 -2.90 -7.07
N ALA A 59 -0.23 -3.61 -7.73
CA ALA A 59 1.16 -3.18 -7.83
C ALA A 59 1.30 -1.84 -8.57
N ASP A 60 0.67 -1.72 -9.74
CA ASP A 60 0.77 -0.53 -10.60
C ASP A 60 0.09 0.69 -9.95
N LEU A 61 -1.11 0.50 -9.38
CA LEU A 61 -1.83 1.55 -8.67
C LEU A 61 -1.05 2.01 -7.43
N SER A 62 -0.45 1.09 -6.68
CA SER A 62 0.35 1.44 -5.50
C SER A 62 1.54 2.32 -5.88
N GLN A 63 2.23 1.99 -6.97
CA GLN A 63 3.35 2.79 -7.47
C GLN A 63 2.88 4.16 -7.98
N ALA A 64 1.75 4.22 -8.67
CA ALA A 64 1.18 5.48 -9.16
C ALA A 64 0.78 6.41 -8.00
N LEU A 65 0.15 5.86 -6.97
CA LEU A 65 -0.21 6.61 -5.75
C LEU A 65 1.04 7.11 -5.02
N TRP A 66 2.06 6.26 -4.85
CA TRP A 66 3.33 6.65 -4.25
C TRP A 66 3.99 7.82 -4.99
N ASN A 67 4.11 7.71 -6.31
CA ASN A 67 4.69 8.74 -7.16
C ASN A 67 3.89 10.04 -7.14
N SER A 68 2.60 9.96 -6.81
CA SER A 68 1.70 11.11 -6.66
C SER A 68 1.72 11.71 -5.24
N GLY A 69 2.62 11.25 -4.36
CA GLY A 69 2.77 11.76 -3.00
C GLY A 69 1.82 11.15 -1.97
N ALA A 70 1.22 10.00 -2.25
CA ALA A 70 0.41 9.29 -1.26
C ALA A 70 1.31 8.72 -0.13
N PHE A 71 0.81 8.78 1.10
CA PHE A 71 1.49 8.25 2.27
C PHE A 71 0.87 6.93 2.74
N PHE A 72 1.63 5.84 2.69
CA PHE A 72 1.20 4.53 3.16
C PHE A 72 1.44 4.38 4.67
N THR A 73 0.40 4.63 5.47
CA THR A 73 0.43 4.52 6.94
C THR A 73 0.73 3.10 7.46
N ARG A 74 0.47 2.07 6.65
CA ARG A 74 0.63 0.65 7.00
C ARG A 74 1.38 -0.08 5.88
N PRO A 75 2.70 0.12 5.74
CA PRO A 75 3.46 -0.38 4.60
C PRO A 75 3.79 -1.87 4.77
N TYR A 76 2.77 -2.73 4.67
CA TYR A 76 2.94 -4.18 4.70
C TYR A 76 3.13 -4.76 3.30
N GLY A 77 3.70 -5.96 3.23
CA GLY A 77 3.91 -6.67 1.97
C GLY A 77 4.76 -5.84 1.00
N SER A 78 4.31 -5.69 -0.24
CA SER A 78 5.02 -4.96 -1.30
C SER A 78 5.25 -3.49 -0.98
N TRP A 79 4.44 -2.88 -0.11
CA TRP A 79 4.63 -1.48 0.29
C TRP A 79 5.79 -1.27 1.24
N ALA A 80 6.23 -2.31 1.96
CA ALA A 80 7.35 -2.19 2.87
C ALA A 80 8.62 -1.76 2.12
N ASP A 81 9.00 -2.50 1.08
CA ASP A 81 10.16 -2.16 0.26
C ASP A 81 10.03 -0.75 -0.35
N MET A 82 8.85 -0.44 -0.90
CA MET A 82 8.56 0.87 -1.52
C MET A 82 8.80 2.04 -0.57
N VAL A 83 8.31 1.94 0.68
CA VAL A 83 8.47 3.02 1.66
C VAL A 83 9.89 3.05 2.22
N TYR A 84 10.42 1.91 2.66
CA TYR A 84 11.69 1.88 3.39
C TYR A 84 12.93 2.09 2.51
N ARG A 85 12.84 1.83 1.19
CA ARG A 85 13.91 2.15 0.23
C ARG A 85 14.13 3.65 0.09
N GLU A 86 13.07 4.45 0.11
CA GLU A 86 13.15 5.91 -0.02
C GLU A 86 13.51 6.61 1.30
N THR A 87 13.52 5.87 2.43
CA THR A 87 13.84 6.41 3.77
C THR A 87 15.05 5.74 4.39
N ALA A 88 16.19 5.73 3.69
CA ALA A 88 17.38 4.94 4.07
C ALA A 88 17.86 5.16 5.51
N THR A 89 17.95 6.41 5.99
CA THR A 89 18.39 6.72 7.36
C THR A 89 17.43 6.16 8.41
N TYR A 90 16.12 6.35 8.22
CA TYR A 90 15.09 5.82 9.11
C TYR A 90 15.14 4.30 9.16
N THR A 91 15.27 3.66 7.99
CA THR A 91 15.41 2.20 7.85
C THR A 91 16.65 1.67 8.58
N ALA A 92 17.79 2.36 8.47
CA ALA A 92 19.02 1.97 9.16
C ALA A 92 18.85 2.06 10.68
N THR A 93 18.29 3.15 11.20
CA THR A 93 18.02 3.30 12.63
C THR A 93 17.10 2.20 13.16
N LEU A 94 16.02 1.88 12.44
CA LEU A 94 15.13 0.79 12.83
C LEU A 94 15.86 -0.56 12.88
N LYS A 95 16.71 -0.87 11.89
CA LYS A 95 17.51 -2.11 11.89
C LYS A 95 18.48 -2.18 13.06
N GLU A 96 19.10 -1.08 13.46
CA GLU A 96 19.95 -1.06 14.66
C GLU A 96 19.14 -1.32 15.93
N LEU A 97 17.97 -0.69 16.08
CA LEU A 97 17.08 -0.98 17.21
C LEU A 97 16.65 -2.46 17.23
N LYS A 98 16.36 -3.04 16.06
CA LYS A 98 16.00 -4.46 15.93
C LYS A 98 17.12 -5.38 16.41
N LYS A 99 18.39 -5.06 16.13
CA LYS A 99 19.53 -5.84 16.62
C LYS A 99 19.68 -5.76 18.15
N ILE A 100 19.39 -4.60 18.74
CA ILE A 100 19.45 -4.40 20.20
C ILE A 100 18.36 -5.20 20.90
N PHE A 101 17.11 -5.08 20.43
CA PHE A 101 15.96 -5.68 21.11
C PHE A 101 15.67 -7.13 20.71
N ASP A 102 16.14 -7.58 19.55
CA ASP A 102 16.00 -8.95 19.07
C ASP A 102 17.30 -9.47 18.42
N PRO A 103 18.34 -9.70 19.24
CA PRO A 103 19.65 -10.11 18.75
C PRO A 103 19.64 -11.47 18.04
N ASN A 104 18.69 -12.35 18.38
CA ASN A 104 18.54 -13.67 17.78
C ASN A 104 17.58 -13.68 16.57
N ASN A 105 17.01 -12.53 16.21
CA ASN A 105 16.09 -12.36 15.09
C ASN A 105 14.86 -13.30 15.11
N ILE A 106 14.27 -13.53 16.30
CA ILE A 106 13.12 -14.42 16.48
C ILE A 106 11.76 -13.69 16.38
N LEU A 107 11.75 -12.37 16.58
CA LEU A 107 10.56 -11.54 16.55
C LEU A 107 10.21 -11.16 15.11
N ASN A 108 9.44 -12.04 14.48
CA ASN A 108 8.78 -11.83 13.18
C ASN A 108 9.73 -11.38 12.04
N PRO A 109 10.73 -12.21 11.70
CA PRO A 109 11.74 -11.87 10.70
C PRO A 109 11.14 -11.65 9.30
N GLY A 110 11.71 -10.71 8.53
CA GLY A 110 11.30 -10.43 7.16
C GLY A 110 10.05 -9.55 7.04
N LYS A 111 9.58 -8.93 8.13
CA LYS A 111 8.46 -7.99 8.11
C LYS A 111 8.94 -6.55 8.14
N LEU A 112 8.21 -5.67 7.45
CA LEU A 112 8.57 -4.26 7.29
C LEU A 112 9.97 -4.14 6.68
N CYS A 113 10.92 -3.56 7.41
CA CYS A 113 12.32 -3.41 6.98
C CYS A 113 13.30 -4.34 7.71
N PHE A 114 12.84 -5.35 8.44
CA PHE A 114 13.66 -6.18 9.34
C PHE A 114 14.07 -7.51 8.73
#